data_AF-A0A484IA25-F1
#
_entry.id   AF-A0A484IA25-F1
#
_cell.length_a   1.000
_cell.length_b   1.000
_cell.length_c   1.000
_cell.angle_alpha   90.00
_cell.angle_beta   90.00
_cell.angle_gamma   90.00
#
_symmetry.space_group_name_H-M   'P 1'
#
loop_
_entity.id
_entity.type
_entity.pdbx_description
1 polymer ?
#
loop_
_entity_poly.entity_id
_entity_poly.type
_entity_poly.pdbx_seq_one_letter_code
_entity_poly.pdbx_strand_id
1 'polypeptide(L)'
;MIDIKYIILSKVNSWNKEFSNSNNKKSKDNNKFSKRTIHLSLFITTMSLIMLLVFPISTALSITDKERYDSGYQYGCNDAKIPGILDDYIKQLAKEPSSHTKAFMQGYDDGLNDCSKKITSSDINPKYLTDEDSFIVQITLVDDLNIDIDSIFYDLVNIYIHEYPDYGRFNMDLGGALYSDSSDGEYTFQIRIPAGLIETDEIFHVCIEDSEDQKNGQVFCYEMTNSPQKKPERIIIRV
;
A
#
# COMPACT_ATOMS: atom_id res chain seq x y z
N MET A 1 -24.45 -96.51 -11.17
CA MET A 1 -24.30 -95.64 -12.35
C MET A 1 -24.99 -94.33 -12.01
N ILE A 2 -24.24 -93.31 -11.57
CA ILE A 2 -24.81 -92.04 -11.11
C ILE A 2 -25.13 -91.19 -12.35
N ASP A 3 -26.38 -90.75 -12.44
CA ASP A 3 -26.94 -90.07 -13.60
C ASP A 3 -26.46 -88.60 -13.65
N ILE A 4 -25.42 -88.38 -14.46
CA ILE A 4 -24.74 -87.09 -14.66
C ILE A 4 -25.72 -85.98 -15.09
N LYS A 5 -26.87 -86.34 -15.67
CA LYS A 5 -27.91 -85.40 -16.10
C LYS A 5 -28.51 -84.58 -14.96
N TYR A 6 -28.63 -85.17 -13.76
CA TYR A 6 -29.24 -84.49 -12.61
C TYR A 6 -28.34 -83.42 -12.00
N ILE A 7 -27.01 -83.62 -12.02
CA ILE A 7 -26.04 -82.67 -11.48
C ILE A 7 -25.97 -81.41 -12.34
N ILE A 8 -26.04 -81.55 -13.67
CA ILE A 8 -25.98 -80.42 -14.60
C ILE A 8 -27.22 -79.53 -14.47
N LEU A 9 -28.42 -80.11 -14.36
CA LEU A 9 -29.66 -79.34 -14.22
C LEU A 9 -29.73 -78.54 -12.91
N SER A 10 -29.21 -79.09 -11.80
CA SER A 10 -29.18 -78.36 -10.52
C SER A 10 -28.28 -77.12 -10.56
N LYS A 11 -27.13 -77.20 -11.24
CA LYS A 11 -26.18 -76.08 -11.35
C LYS A 11 -26.69 -74.96 -12.25
N VAL A 12 -27.36 -75.29 -13.36
CA VAL A 12 -27.90 -74.30 -14.30
C VAL A 12 -29.00 -73.45 -13.63
N ASN A 13 -29.87 -74.08 -12.82
CA ASN A 13 -30.92 -73.34 -12.11
C ASN A 13 -30.38 -72.41 -11.02
N SER A 14 -29.30 -72.81 -10.33
CA SER A 14 -28.63 -71.93 -9.35
C SER A 14 -28.03 -70.69 -10.00
N TRP A 15 -27.37 -70.85 -11.15
CA TRP A 15 -26.75 -69.75 -11.88
C TRP A 15 -27.77 -68.74 -12.43
N ASN A 16 -28.90 -69.20 -12.94
CA ASN A 16 -29.94 -68.29 -13.44
C ASN A 16 -30.56 -67.43 -12.33
N LYS A 17 -30.66 -67.95 -11.11
CA LYS A 17 -31.22 -67.20 -9.97
C LYS A 17 -30.29 -66.08 -9.49
N GLU A 18 -28.97 -66.30 -9.53
CA GLU A 18 -27.98 -65.28 -9.20
C GLU A 18 -27.90 -64.18 -10.28
N PHE A 19 -27.97 -64.55 -11.56
CA PHE A 19 -27.96 -63.59 -12.66
C PHE A 19 -29.18 -62.64 -12.66
N SER A 20 -30.37 -63.16 -12.33
CA SER A 20 -31.59 -62.35 -12.29
C SER A 20 -31.55 -61.29 -11.15
N ASN A 21 -31.00 -61.64 -9.99
CA ASN A 21 -30.89 -60.71 -8.86
C ASN A 21 -29.83 -59.61 -9.09
N SER A 22 -28.76 -59.88 -9.84
CA SER A 22 -27.72 -58.89 -10.16
C SER A 22 -28.24 -57.75 -11.04
N ASN A 23 -29.11 -58.07 -12.02
CA ASN A 23 -29.61 -57.08 -12.98
C ASN A 23 -30.60 -56.08 -12.36
N ASN A 24 -31.42 -56.51 -11.39
CA ASN A 24 -32.38 -55.63 -10.71
C ASN A 24 -31.71 -54.61 -9.77
N LYS A 25 -30.56 -54.95 -9.18
CA LYS A 25 -29.82 -54.04 -8.28
C LYS A 25 -29.16 -52.90 -9.06
N LYS A 26 -28.55 -53.21 -10.22
CA LYS A 26 -27.87 -52.22 -11.09
C LYS A 26 -28.81 -51.12 -11.62
N SER A 27 -30.06 -51.46 -11.93
CA SER A 27 -31.05 -50.48 -12.42
C SER A 27 -31.46 -49.46 -11.34
N LYS A 28 -31.54 -49.88 -10.07
CA LYS A 28 -31.96 -49.01 -8.96
C LYS A 28 -30.87 -47.99 -8.57
N ASP A 29 -29.61 -48.38 -8.68
CA ASP A 29 -28.47 -47.52 -8.33
C ASP A 29 -28.22 -46.43 -9.40
N ASN A 30 -28.45 -46.74 -10.69
CA ASN A 30 -28.30 -45.76 -11.79
C ASN A 30 -29.30 -44.59 -11.68
N ASN A 31 -30.53 -44.84 -11.21
CA ASN A 31 -31.54 -43.80 -11.00
C ASN A 31 -31.26 -42.93 -9.77
N LYS A 32 -30.55 -43.44 -8.77
CA LYS A 32 -30.18 -42.69 -7.56
C LYS A 32 -28.96 -41.81 -7.79
N PHE A 33 -28.02 -42.27 -8.62
CA PHE A 33 -26.83 -41.51 -8.97
C PHE A 33 -27.16 -40.31 -9.86
N SER A 34 -27.98 -40.51 -10.91
CA SER A 34 -28.41 -39.43 -11.83
C SER A 34 -29.12 -38.27 -11.12
N LYS A 35 -30.01 -38.55 -10.16
CA LYS A 35 -30.70 -37.49 -9.40
C LYS A 35 -29.76 -36.65 -8.53
N ARG A 36 -28.68 -37.24 -7.99
CA ARG A 36 -27.71 -36.49 -7.16
C ARG A 36 -26.87 -35.54 -8.01
N THR A 37 -26.54 -35.93 -9.24
CA THR A 37 -25.72 -35.10 -10.15
C THR A 37 -26.49 -33.86 -10.64
N ILE A 38 -27.80 -33.98 -10.86
CA ILE A 38 -28.65 -32.85 -11.30
C ILE A 38 -28.81 -31.80 -10.19
N HIS A 39 -29.00 -32.21 -8.94
CA HIS A 39 -29.11 -31.27 -7.82
C HIS A 39 -27.77 -30.55 -7.54
N LEU A 40 -26.64 -31.22 -7.73
CA LEU A 40 -25.32 -30.61 -7.53
C LEU A 40 -25.03 -29.55 -8.61
N SER A 41 -25.36 -29.82 -9.88
CA SER A 41 -25.11 -28.83 -10.94
C SER A 41 -25.99 -27.58 -10.81
N LEU A 42 -27.23 -27.72 -10.35
CA LEU A 42 -28.15 -26.60 -10.13
C LEU A 42 -27.71 -25.73 -8.93
N PHE A 43 -27.12 -26.33 -7.90
CA PHE A 43 -26.59 -25.61 -6.76
C PHE A 43 -25.32 -24.81 -7.12
N ILE A 44 -24.44 -25.37 -7.95
CA ILE A 44 -23.21 -24.69 -8.40
C ILE A 44 -23.55 -23.47 -9.25
N THR A 45 -24.50 -23.57 -10.19
CA THR A 45 -24.84 -22.44 -11.08
C THR A 45 -25.53 -21.30 -10.33
N THR A 46 -26.38 -21.61 -9.36
CA THR A 46 -27.07 -20.59 -8.54
C THR A 46 -26.12 -19.82 -7.63
N MET A 47 -25.16 -20.50 -6.98
CA MET A 47 -24.14 -19.83 -6.18
C MET A 47 -23.22 -18.94 -7.02
N SER A 48 -22.87 -19.36 -8.24
CA SER A 48 -22.04 -18.56 -9.15
C SER A 48 -22.74 -17.27 -9.62
N LEU A 49 -24.07 -17.29 -9.76
CA LEU A 49 -24.85 -16.11 -10.13
C LEU A 49 -24.99 -15.11 -8.99
N ILE A 50 -25.08 -15.59 -7.74
CA ILE A 50 -25.17 -14.73 -6.56
C ILE A 50 -23.86 -13.99 -6.31
N MET A 51 -22.70 -14.62 -6.57
CA MET A 51 -21.39 -13.96 -6.45
C MET A 51 -21.21 -12.77 -7.42
N LEU A 52 -21.88 -12.77 -8.58
CA LEU A 52 -21.82 -11.64 -9.53
C LEU A 52 -22.62 -10.41 -9.06
N LEU A 53 -23.56 -10.58 -8.13
CA LEU A 53 -24.39 -9.49 -7.61
C LEU A 53 -23.78 -8.81 -6.37
N VAL A 54 -22.71 -9.37 -5.80
CA VAL A 54 -22.11 -8.89 -4.54
C VAL A 54 -20.74 -8.24 -4.79
N PHE A 55 -20.28 -8.12 -6.04
CA PHE A 55 -19.16 -7.23 -6.35
C PHE A 55 -19.67 -5.78 -6.29
N PRO A 56 -19.27 -4.98 -5.28
CA PRO A 56 -19.49 -3.55 -5.38
C PRO A 56 -18.77 -3.09 -6.64
N ILE A 57 -19.52 -2.49 -7.57
CA ILE A 57 -18.91 -1.68 -8.62
C ILE A 57 -18.14 -0.61 -7.86
N SER A 58 -16.81 -0.72 -7.81
CA SER A 58 -15.96 0.32 -7.27
C SER A 58 -16.26 1.57 -8.08
N THR A 59 -17.12 2.43 -7.54
CA THR A 59 -17.27 3.79 -8.03
C THR A 59 -15.93 4.44 -7.73
N ALA A 60 -15.06 4.48 -8.74
CA ALA A 60 -13.93 5.38 -8.70
C ALA A 60 -14.50 6.76 -8.33
N LEU A 61 -14.12 7.28 -7.16
CA LEU A 61 -14.46 8.63 -6.74
C LEU A 61 -13.92 9.56 -7.83
N SER A 62 -14.81 10.04 -8.70
CA SER A 62 -14.43 11.04 -9.68
C SER A 62 -14.27 12.35 -8.93
N ILE A 63 -13.04 12.68 -8.58
CA ILE A 63 -12.67 14.00 -8.04
C ILE A 63 -13.17 15.06 -9.03
N THR A 64 -13.86 16.07 -8.52
CA THR A 64 -14.39 17.18 -9.32
C THR A 64 -13.26 18.10 -9.81
N ASP A 65 -13.49 18.85 -10.88
CA ASP A 65 -12.49 19.82 -11.36
C ASP A 65 -12.19 20.90 -10.31
N LYS A 66 -13.16 21.23 -9.45
CA LYS A 66 -12.93 22.14 -8.32
C LYS A 66 -11.92 21.56 -7.33
N GLU A 67 -12.09 20.31 -6.91
CA GLU A 67 -11.15 19.66 -5.96
C GLU A 67 -9.77 19.50 -6.58
N ARG A 68 -9.68 19.20 -7.88
CA ARG A 68 -8.40 19.15 -8.61
C ARG A 68 -7.72 20.52 -8.66
N TYR A 69 -8.49 21.57 -8.93
CA TYR A 69 -8.00 22.95 -8.92
C TYR A 69 -7.52 23.35 -7.53
N ASP A 70 -8.31 23.12 -6.48
CA ASP A 70 -7.98 23.45 -5.09
C ASP A 70 -6.68 22.75 -4.66
N SER A 71 -6.53 21.47 -5.00
CA SER A 71 -5.29 20.70 -4.77
C SER A 71 -4.09 21.30 -5.53
N GLY A 72 -4.27 21.62 -6.81
CA GLY A 72 -3.24 22.30 -7.60
C GLY A 72 -2.82 23.61 -6.96
N TYR A 73 -3.77 24.44 -6.53
CA TYR A 73 -3.52 25.74 -5.91
C TYR A 73 -2.69 25.64 -4.63
N GLN A 74 -3.01 24.70 -3.76
CA GLN A 74 -2.22 24.45 -2.55
C GLN A 74 -0.78 24.08 -2.89
N TYR A 75 -0.61 23.18 -3.86
CA TYR A 75 0.71 22.75 -4.34
C TYR A 75 1.53 23.90 -4.93
N GLY A 76 0.93 24.74 -5.79
CA GLY A 76 1.60 25.93 -6.31
C GLY A 76 2.01 26.91 -5.21
N CYS A 77 1.19 27.08 -4.18
CA CYS A 77 1.52 27.92 -3.03
C CYS A 77 2.67 27.36 -2.17
N ASN A 78 2.76 26.04 -2.00
CA ASN A 78 3.87 25.43 -1.27
C ASN A 78 5.19 25.62 -2.03
N ASP A 79 5.18 25.43 -3.35
CA ASP A 79 6.37 25.63 -4.19
C ASP A 79 6.79 27.11 -4.21
N ALA A 80 5.83 28.04 -4.17
CA ALA A 80 6.14 29.47 -4.03
C ALA A 80 6.97 29.78 -2.77
N LYS A 81 6.81 29.02 -1.67
CA LYS A 81 7.55 29.21 -0.42
C LYS A 81 9.02 28.77 -0.49
N ILE A 82 9.44 28.05 -1.53
CA ILE A 82 10.79 27.48 -1.65
C ILE A 82 11.61 28.29 -2.68
N PRO A 83 12.31 29.37 -2.28
CA PRO A 83 13.06 30.19 -3.22
C PRO A 83 14.26 29.45 -3.81
N GLY A 84 14.23 29.20 -5.13
CA GLY A 84 15.42 28.86 -5.92
C GLY A 84 15.91 27.42 -5.85
N ILE A 85 15.15 26.49 -5.26
CA ILE A 85 15.48 25.07 -5.30
C ILE A 85 14.82 24.43 -6.54
N LEU A 86 15.60 23.61 -7.23
CA LEU A 86 15.33 22.97 -8.51
C LEU A 86 14.18 21.94 -8.50
N ASP A 87 13.36 21.90 -7.45
CA ASP A 87 12.34 20.88 -7.19
C ASP A 87 10.92 21.46 -7.26
N ASP A 88 10.63 22.31 -8.25
CA ASP A 88 9.23 22.56 -8.62
C ASP A 88 8.59 21.18 -8.82
N TYR A 89 7.44 20.93 -8.21
CA TYR A 89 6.74 19.66 -8.31
C TYR A 89 6.58 19.16 -9.74
N ILE A 90 6.34 20.10 -10.64
CA ILE A 90 6.19 19.87 -12.09
C ILE A 90 7.49 19.37 -12.75
N LYS A 91 8.65 19.67 -12.18
CA LYS A 91 9.98 19.28 -12.71
C LYS A 91 10.43 17.89 -12.25
N GLN A 92 9.75 17.27 -11.26
CA GLN A 92 10.04 15.89 -10.89
C GLN A 92 9.59 14.96 -12.03
N LEU A 93 10.48 14.08 -12.52
CA LEU A 93 10.30 13.26 -13.74
C LEU A 93 9.00 12.46 -13.83
N ALA A 94 8.33 12.17 -12.70
CA ALA A 94 7.06 11.45 -12.64
C ALA A 94 5.81 12.36 -12.59
N LYS A 95 6.01 13.69 -12.57
CA LYS A 95 5.01 14.71 -12.26
C LYS A 95 4.98 15.84 -13.29
N GLU A 96 5.40 15.52 -14.51
CA GLU A 96 5.38 16.46 -15.63
C GLU A 96 3.97 17.06 -15.82
N PRO A 97 3.83 18.28 -16.40
CA PRO A 97 2.53 18.90 -16.65
C PRO A 97 1.54 17.99 -17.40
N SER A 98 2.09 17.07 -18.21
CA SER A 98 1.36 16.12 -19.04
C SER A 98 0.68 15.00 -18.23
N SER A 99 1.12 14.72 -17.00
CA SER A 99 0.52 13.72 -16.11
C SER A 99 -0.64 14.25 -15.26
N HIS A 100 -0.91 15.57 -15.32
CA HIS A 100 -1.94 16.23 -14.55
C HIS A 100 -3.11 16.73 -15.40
N THR A 101 -4.28 16.88 -14.76
CA THR A 101 -5.44 17.48 -15.43
C THR A 101 -5.23 18.98 -15.63
N LYS A 102 -5.92 19.55 -16.64
CA LYS A 102 -5.89 21.01 -16.87
C LYS A 102 -6.35 21.80 -15.65
N ALA A 103 -7.37 21.33 -14.93
CA ALA A 103 -7.88 22.00 -13.73
C ALA A 103 -6.82 22.06 -12.62
N PHE A 104 -6.11 20.95 -12.39
CA PHE A 104 -4.99 20.91 -11.46
C PHE A 104 -3.87 21.88 -11.86
N MET A 105 -3.43 21.83 -13.11
CA MET A 105 -2.33 22.68 -13.59
C MET A 105 -2.68 24.16 -13.52
N GLN A 106 -3.94 24.51 -13.84
CA GLN A 106 -4.42 25.88 -13.68
C GLN A 106 -4.40 26.32 -12.22
N GLY A 107 -4.88 25.46 -11.30
CA GLY A 107 -4.80 25.72 -9.87
C GLY A 107 -3.36 25.95 -9.42
N TYR A 108 -2.44 25.07 -9.84
CA TYR A 108 -1.02 25.18 -9.54
C TYR A 108 -0.42 26.51 -10.01
N ASP A 109 -0.62 26.88 -11.27
CA ASP A 109 -0.07 28.12 -11.80
C ASP A 109 -0.65 29.35 -11.08
N ASP A 110 -1.95 29.34 -10.77
CA ASP A 110 -2.62 30.41 -10.03
C ASP A 110 -2.05 30.52 -8.60
N GLY A 111 -1.94 29.40 -7.89
CA GLY A 111 -1.38 29.34 -6.53
C GLY A 111 0.07 29.81 -6.49
N LEU A 112 0.91 29.33 -7.41
CA LEU A 112 2.31 29.74 -7.52
C LEU A 112 2.40 31.26 -7.73
N ASN A 113 1.63 31.82 -8.67
CA ASN A 113 1.65 33.25 -8.96
C ASN A 113 1.13 34.11 -7.80
N ASP A 114 0.05 33.69 -7.14
CA ASP A 114 -0.58 34.43 -6.06
C ASP A 114 0.28 34.42 -4.79
N CYS A 115 0.80 33.25 -4.42
CA CYS A 115 1.62 33.09 -3.23
C CYS A 115 3.02 33.67 -3.44
N SER A 116 3.60 33.58 -4.65
CA SER A 116 4.91 34.20 -4.93
C SER A 116 4.87 35.73 -4.86
N LYS A 117 3.76 36.37 -5.24
CA LYS A 117 3.59 37.84 -5.15
C LYS A 117 3.47 38.34 -3.71
N LYS A 118 3.04 37.47 -2.79
CA LYS A 118 2.95 37.81 -1.36
C LYS A 118 4.31 37.72 -0.66
N ILE A 119 5.28 37.04 -1.27
CA ILE A 119 6.65 37.00 -0.78
C ILE A 119 7.32 38.31 -1.21
N THR A 120 7.31 39.29 -0.33
CA THR A 120 8.08 40.52 -0.56
C THR A 120 9.57 40.23 -0.41
N SER A 121 10.45 41.01 -1.03
CA SER A 121 11.90 40.87 -0.86
C SER A 121 12.37 41.07 0.60
N SER A 122 11.50 41.53 1.49
CA SER A 122 11.69 41.53 2.95
C SER A 122 11.32 40.21 3.63
N ASP A 123 10.50 39.37 3.00
CA ASP A 123 10.14 38.02 3.47
C ASP A 123 11.15 36.98 2.97
N ILE A 124 11.86 37.25 1.87
CA ILE A 124 13.06 36.49 1.47
C ILE A 124 14.24 36.97 2.33
N ASN A 125 14.29 36.53 3.58
CA ASN A 125 15.53 36.61 4.32
C ASN A 125 16.49 35.56 3.72
N PRO A 126 17.67 35.92 3.18
CA PRO A 126 18.65 34.93 2.73
C PRO A 126 19.08 33.94 3.84
N LYS A 127 18.62 34.15 5.07
CA LYS A 127 18.63 33.21 6.19
C LYS A 127 17.94 31.86 5.92
N TYR A 128 17.04 31.76 4.93
CA TYR A 128 16.50 30.46 4.47
C TYR A 128 17.55 29.55 3.80
N LEU A 129 18.77 30.05 3.59
CA LEU A 129 19.90 29.31 3.01
C LEU A 129 21.04 29.05 4.01
N THR A 130 20.88 29.38 5.29
CA THR A 130 21.90 29.13 6.32
C THR A 130 21.47 28.03 7.27
N ASP A 131 22.34 27.03 7.49
CA ASP A 131 22.15 25.85 8.36
C ASP A 131 21.67 26.16 9.80
N GLU A 132 21.75 27.42 10.24
CA GLU A 132 21.34 27.88 11.57
C GLU A 132 19.82 27.98 11.77
N ASP A 133 19.05 28.07 10.68
CA ASP A 133 17.59 28.27 10.74
C ASP A 133 16.77 27.06 10.29
N SER A 134 17.42 25.99 9.83
CA SER A 134 16.72 24.77 9.40
C SER A 134 15.82 24.22 10.51
N PHE A 135 14.63 23.78 10.11
CA PHE A 135 13.83 22.89 10.95
C PHE A 135 14.49 21.50 10.94
N ILE A 136 14.86 21.00 12.12
CA ILE A 136 15.61 19.75 12.27
C ILE A 136 14.74 18.73 12.95
N VAL A 137 14.57 17.59 12.30
CA VAL A 137 13.99 16.38 12.88
C VAL A 137 15.11 15.38 13.12
N GLN A 138 15.33 15.04 14.37
CA GLN A 138 16.25 13.99 14.78
C GLN A 138 15.48 12.69 14.91
N ILE A 139 15.90 11.69 14.13
CA ILE A 139 15.27 10.37 14.07
C ILE A 139 16.26 9.38 14.68
N THR A 140 15.78 8.63 15.67
CA THR A 140 16.52 7.54 16.30
C THR A 140 15.80 6.23 15.99
N LEU A 141 16.45 5.36 15.23
CA LEU A 141 16.03 3.99 14.99
C LEU A 141 16.55 3.13 16.13
N VAL A 142 15.69 2.29 16.71
CA VAL A 142 16.05 1.33 17.75
C VAL A 142 15.52 -0.03 17.35
N ASP A 143 16.40 -1.03 17.33
CA ASP A 143 16.06 -2.43 17.16
C ASP A 143 15.15 -2.89 18.32
N ASP A 144 13.94 -3.33 18.00
CA ASP A 144 13.07 -3.99 18.96
C ASP A 144 13.12 -5.51 18.75
N LEU A 145 13.86 -6.20 19.62
CA LEU A 145 14.00 -7.66 19.64
C LEU A 145 12.67 -8.44 19.71
N ASN A 146 11.53 -7.76 19.96
CA ASN A 146 10.20 -8.38 19.94
C ASN A 146 9.48 -8.23 18.60
N ILE A 147 10.03 -7.45 17.66
CA ILE A 147 9.51 -7.21 16.33
C ILE A 147 10.50 -7.86 15.35
N ASP A 148 10.02 -8.82 14.56
CA ASP A 148 10.83 -9.42 13.51
C ASP A 148 10.88 -8.43 12.32
N ILE A 149 11.89 -7.56 12.31
CA ILE A 149 12.05 -6.48 11.32
C ILE A 149 12.03 -7.03 9.90
N ASP A 150 12.72 -8.16 9.67
CA ASP A 150 12.79 -8.86 8.39
C ASP A 150 11.41 -9.30 7.86
N SER A 151 10.39 -9.35 8.74
CA SER A 151 9.00 -9.64 8.38
C SER A 151 8.18 -8.40 8.01
N ILE A 152 8.63 -7.20 8.36
CA ILE A 152 7.92 -5.93 8.17
C ILE A 152 8.60 -5.07 7.10
N PHE A 153 9.92 -4.98 7.14
CA PHE A 153 10.76 -4.24 6.21
C PHE A 153 11.86 -5.15 5.68
N TYR A 154 12.23 -4.98 4.41
CA TYR A 154 13.51 -5.51 3.95
C TYR A 154 14.66 -4.66 4.51
N ASP A 155 15.88 -5.17 4.37
CA ASP A 155 17.10 -4.48 4.82
C ASP A 155 17.17 -3.03 4.31
N LEU A 156 16.63 -2.74 3.12
CA LEU A 156 16.65 -1.40 2.53
C LEU A 156 15.34 -0.66 2.75
N VAL A 157 15.38 0.47 3.45
CA VAL A 157 14.24 1.35 3.69
C VAL A 157 14.50 2.77 3.21
N ASN A 158 13.43 3.49 2.88
CA ASN A 158 13.45 4.93 2.72
C ASN A 158 12.84 5.59 3.95
N ILE A 159 13.55 6.54 4.55
CA ILE A 159 13.01 7.40 5.61
C ILE A 159 12.98 8.83 5.11
N TYR A 160 11.84 9.49 5.28
CA TYR A 160 11.60 10.84 4.78
C TYR A 160 10.52 11.56 5.59
N ILE A 161 10.40 12.86 5.39
CA ILE A 161 9.28 13.65 5.89
C ILE A 161 8.26 13.76 4.76
N HIS A 162 7.09 13.18 4.95
CA HIS A 162 6.00 13.14 3.96
C HIS A 162 5.13 14.39 4.04
N GLU A 163 5.78 15.53 3.80
CA GLU A 163 5.11 16.79 3.52
C GLU A 163 5.32 17.14 2.06
N TYR A 164 4.76 18.24 1.58
CA TYR A 164 4.91 18.61 0.18
C TYR A 164 5.92 19.73 -0.05
N PRO A 165 6.90 19.53 -0.96
CA PRO A 165 7.37 18.23 -1.47
C PRO A 165 7.97 17.35 -0.36
N ASP A 166 8.13 16.04 -0.59
CA ASP A 166 8.77 15.16 0.39
C ASP A 166 10.18 15.67 0.70
N TYR A 167 10.57 15.69 1.97
CA TYR A 167 11.87 16.19 2.40
C TYR A 167 12.77 15.09 2.95
N GLY A 168 14.06 15.21 2.60
CA GLY A 168 15.13 14.40 3.20
C GLY A 168 14.89 12.90 3.07
N ARG A 169 14.73 12.42 1.83
CA ARG A 169 14.58 11.00 1.54
C ARG A 169 15.93 10.30 1.62
N PHE A 170 16.12 9.49 2.66
CA PHE A 170 17.33 8.71 2.89
C PHE A 170 17.05 7.24 2.60
N ASN A 171 17.80 6.67 1.65
CA ASN A 171 17.87 5.24 1.45
C ASN A 171 18.86 4.65 2.45
N MET A 172 18.42 3.72 3.27
CA MET A 172 19.18 3.18 4.38
C MET A 172 19.11 1.65 4.40
N ASP A 173 20.27 1.03 4.53
CA ASP A 173 20.40 -0.37 4.93
C ASP A 173 20.26 -0.44 6.46
N LEU A 174 19.11 -0.90 6.96
CA LEU A 174 18.78 -1.02 8.38
C LEU A 174 19.78 -1.92 9.10
N GLY A 175 20.14 -3.07 8.53
CA GLY A 175 21.12 -3.98 9.12
C GLY A 175 22.47 -3.30 9.27
N GLY A 176 22.92 -2.60 8.23
CA GLY A 176 24.16 -1.82 8.26
C GLY A 176 24.12 -0.64 9.23
N ALA A 177 22.99 0.06 9.33
CA ALA A 177 22.82 1.22 10.20
C ALA A 177 22.78 0.82 11.69
N LEU A 178 21.97 -0.19 12.02
CA LEU A 178 21.75 -0.64 13.40
C LEU A 178 22.92 -1.46 13.95
N TYR A 179 23.64 -2.22 13.12
CA TYR A 179 24.64 -3.18 13.57
C TYR A 179 26.04 -2.95 13.00
N SER A 180 26.41 -1.69 12.75
CA SER A 180 27.80 -1.32 12.45
C SER A 180 28.73 -1.52 13.65
N ASP A 181 30.05 -1.51 13.45
CA ASP A 181 31.07 -1.66 14.51
C ASP A 181 30.92 -0.67 15.69
N SER A 182 30.14 0.41 15.52
CA SER A 182 29.90 1.47 16.49
C SER A 182 28.46 1.58 16.98
N SER A 183 27.56 0.70 16.54
CA SER A 183 26.13 0.75 16.83
C SER A 183 25.65 -0.59 17.38
N ASP A 184 24.97 -0.56 18.52
CA ASP A 184 24.46 -1.74 19.22
C ASP A 184 22.93 -1.83 19.13
N GLY A 185 22.39 -1.64 17.93
CA GLY A 185 20.94 -1.64 17.67
C GLY A 185 20.29 -0.27 17.79
N GLU A 186 21.06 0.83 17.83
CA GLU A 186 20.53 2.19 17.84
C GLU A 186 21.25 3.08 16.81
N TYR A 187 20.49 3.63 15.86
CA TYR A 187 21.03 4.52 14.84
C TYR A 187 20.31 5.87 14.82
N THR A 188 21.05 6.97 15.00
CA THR A 188 20.49 8.32 15.02
C THR A 188 20.98 9.17 13.85
N PHE A 189 20.06 9.81 13.14
CA PHE A 189 20.36 10.75 12.07
C PHE A 189 19.41 11.96 12.11
N GLN A 190 19.63 12.92 11.20
CA GLN A 190 18.87 14.15 11.15
C GLN A 190 18.36 14.43 9.74
N ILE A 191 17.08 14.80 9.65
CA ILE A 191 16.50 15.40 8.46
C ILE A 191 16.42 16.91 8.68
N ARG A 192 16.95 17.67 7.72
CA ARG A 192 16.95 19.13 7.73
C ARG A 192 15.99 19.65 6.68
N ILE A 193 15.04 20.46 7.10
CA ILE A 193 14.06 21.14 6.24
C ILE A 193 14.35 22.64 6.28
N PRO A 194 14.27 23.36 5.15
CA PRO A 194 14.31 24.81 5.16
C PRO A 194 13.31 25.43 6.15
N ALA A 195 13.70 26.52 6.80
CA ALA A 195 12.84 27.22 7.75
C ALA A 195 11.55 27.70 7.06
N GLY A 196 10.44 27.78 7.81
CA GLY A 196 9.19 28.34 7.31
C GLY A 196 8.37 27.42 6.39
N LEU A 197 8.83 26.20 6.14
CA LEU A 197 8.06 25.18 5.41
C LEU A 197 7.09 24.42 6.31
N ILE A 198 7.47 24.21 7.57
CA ILE A 198 6.58 23.70 8.62
C ILE A 198 6.38 24.83 9.63
N GLU A 199 5.16 25.29 9.75
CA GLU A 199 4.73 26.37 10.65
C GLU A 199 4.65 25.87 12.10
N THR A 200 4.63 26.80 13.05
CA THR A 200 4.48 26.46 14.46
C THR A 200 3.09 25.86 14.70
N ASP A 201 3.03 24.78 15.48
CA ASP A 201 1.83 23.99 15.75
C ASP A 201 1.25 23.27 14.51
N GLU A 202 1.98 23.23 13.39
CA GLU A 202 1.65 22.42 12.23
C GLU A 202 1.96 20.93 12.49
N ILE A 203 1.07 20.07 12.00
CA ILE A 203 1.24 18.62 12.03
C ILE A 203 2.05 18.20 10.80
N PHE A 204 3.06 17.36 11.00
CA PHE A 204 3.85 16.79 9.92
C PHE A 204 4.10 15.28 10.11
N HIS A 205 4.48 14.59 9.04
CA HIS A 205 4.62 13.14 9.05
C HIS A 205 6.04 12.70 8.77
N VAL A 206 6.61 11.87 9.65
CA VAL A 206 7.85 11.14 9.38
C VAL A 206 7.48 9.74 8.93
N CYS A 207 7.86 9.36 7.72
CA CYS A 207 7.50 8.07 7.14
C CYS A 207 8.74 7.19 6.92
N ILE A 208 8.55 5.89 7.14
CA ILE A 208 9.47 4.82 6.75
C ILE A 208 8.73 3.89 5.80
N GLU A 209 9.36 3.59 4.67
CA GLU A 209 8.82 2.65 3.69
C GLU A 209 9.92 1.72 3.18
N ASP A 210 9.49 0.56 2.70
CA ASP A 210 10.34 -0.35 1.95
C ASP A 210 10.91 0.33 0.70
N SER A 211 12.22 0.19 0.48
CA SER A 211 12.90 0.78 -0.68
C SER A 211 12.65 0.02 -1.97
N GLU A 212 12.24 -1.25 -1.94
CA GLU A 212 12.08 -2.02 -3.16
C GLU A 212 10.79 -1.65 -3.91
N ASP A 213 10.85 -1.64 -5.25
CA ASP A 213 9.77 -1.40 -6.24
C ASP A 213 8.58 -2.39 -6.15
N GLN A 214 8.42 -3.08 -5.02
CA GLN A 214 7.30 -3.94 -4.79
C GLN A 214 6.04 -3.08 -4.68
N LYS A 215 5.08 -3.35 -5.56
CA LYS A 215 3.79 -2.62 -5.68
C LYS A 215 2.94 -2.58 -4.39
N ASN A 216 3.41 -3.18 -3.30
CA ASN A 216 2.77 -3.29 -1.99
C ASN A 216 3.74 -3.01 -0.81
N GLY A 217 4.80 -2.22 -1.01
CA GLY A 217 5.67 -1.81 0.10
C GLY A 217 4.86 -1.20 1.24
N GLN A 218 5.11 -1.64 2.47
CA GLN A 218 4.43 -1.08 3.64
C GLN A 218 5.04 0.29 3.96
N VAL A 219 4.16 1.29 4.13
CA VAL A 219 4.53 2.64 4.54
C VAL A 219 3.99 2.86 5.94
N PHE A 220 4.86 3.24 6.86
CA PHE A 220 4.48 3.61 8.23
C PHE A 220 4.83 5.08 8.45
N CYS A 221 3.82 5.87 8.77
CA CYS A 221 3.96 7.30 9.01
C CYS A 221 3.62 7.64 10.46
N TYR A 222 4.46 8.47 11.05
CA TYR A 222 4.33 8.95 12.41
C TYR A 222 3.95 10.43 12.40
N GLU A 223 2.78 10.73 12.97
CA GLU A 223 2.29 12.09 13.13
C GLU A 223 3.10 12.81 14.22
N MET A 224 3.63 13.98 13.88
CA MET A 224 4.38 14.86 14.76
C MET A 224 3.81 16.28 14.70
N THR A 225 4.10 17.11 15.70
CA THR A 225 3.69 18.52 15.71
C THR A 225 4.93 19.39 15.91
N ASN A 226 5.11 20.41 15.08
CA ASN A 226 6.20 21.36 15.23
C ASN A 226 5.96 22.24 16.47
N SER A 227 6.62 21.89 17.58
CA SER A 227 6.51 22.62 18.83
C SER A 227 7.58 23.70 18.90
N PRO A 228 7.21 24.97 19.15
CA PRO A 228 8.16 26.08 19.16
C PRO A 228 9.22 25.97 20.28
N GLN A 229 9.04 25.05 21.23
CA GLN A 229 9.88 24.84 22.40
C GLN A 229 10.90 23.70 22.24
N LYS A 230 10.76 22.82 21.23
CA LYS A 230 11.54 21.59 21.09
C LYS A 230 12.34 21.60 19.79
N LYS A 231 13.50 22.26 19.78
CA LYS A 231 14.47 22.15 18.69
C LYS A 231 15.71 21.34 19.14
N PRO A 232 16.13 20.28 18.42
CA PRO A 232 15.43 19.64 17.29
C PRO A 232 14.16 18.89 17.74
N GLU A 233 13.21 18.69 16.83
CA GLU A 233 12.11 17.75 17.05
C GLU A 233 12.68 16.33 17.05
N ARG A 234 12.22 15.47 17.96
CA ARG A 234 12.81 14.14 18.17
C ARG A 234 11.77 13.06 18.07
N ILE A 235 12.08 12.02 17.31
CA ILE A 235 11.27 10.80 17.23
C ILE A 235 12.16 9.57 17.40
N ILE A 236 11.65 8.60 18.15
CA ILE A 236 12.22 7.26 18.25
C ILE A 236 11.30 6.34 17.47
N ILE A 237 11.85 5.71 16.43
CA ILE A 237 11.16 4.70 15.64
C ILE A 237 11.74 3.36 16.08
N ARG A 238 10.86 2.50 16.60
CA ARG A 238 11.22 1.12 16.86
C ARG A 238 11.01 0.37 15.57
N VAL A 239 12.11 -0.11 15.03
CA VAL A 239 12.10 -1.03 13.91
C VAL A 239 12.14 -2.42 14.51
#